data_AF-A0A831RVL6-F1
#
_entry.id   AF-A0A831RVL6-F1
#
_cell.length_a   1.000
_cell.length_b   1.000
_cell.length_c   1.000
_cell.angle_alpha   90.00
_cell.angle_beta   90.00
_cell.angle_gamma   90.00
#
_symmetry.space_group_name_H-M   'P 1'
#
loop_
_entity.id
_entity.type
_entity.pdbx_description
1 polymer ?
#
loop_
_entity_poly.entity_id
_entity_poly.type
_entity_poly.pdbx_seq_one_letter_code
_entity_poly.pdbx_strand_id
1 'polypeptide(L)'
;MNRNQHQRPELFQILLLYFPLAFLSLGGLLSLQFQSVAGGLMFAAAWLYLLPPVTCRITLALFGRPLTRDSTPQDRSFRVWWFLTQLQMPFNRIGLLEELLRLVPGLYGSWLTLWGSRVSPFSFWARDILISERYLLTVEKGAVIASQCGLAGHVVTLDERGNHHLQVAPIVIEYGAMLGIRSGLGPGCKVAAGEMLPAGRMLPPFTCWKDGRKHKCAG
;
A
#
# COMPACT_ATOMS: atom_id res chain seq x y z
N MET A 1 -40.48 0.98 2.51
CA MET A 1 -39.13 1.04 1.89
C MET A 1 -38.14 1.40 3.00
N ASN A 2 -37.35 0.44 3.48
CA ASN A 2 -36.67 0.54 4.77
C ASN A 2 -35.32 1.26 4.64
N ARG A 3 -35.23 2.49 5.16
CA ARG A 3 -34.09 3.42 5.01
C ARG A 3 -32.89 3.13 5.93
N ASN A 4 -32.85 1.98 6.60
CA ASN A 4 -31.97 1.72 7.76
C ASN A 4 -31.25 0.36 7.70
N GLN A 5 -30.51 0.07 6.63
CA GLN A 5 -29.43 -0.91 6.70
C GLN A 5 -28.10 -0.20 6.51
N HIS A 6 -27.75 0.68 7.46
CA HIS A 6 -26.34 1.00 7.65
C HIS A 6 -25.62 -0.31 7.96
N GLN A 7 -24.77 -0.76 7.04
CA GLN A 7 -23.91 -1.92 7.24
C GLN A 7 -23.09 -1.66 8.50
N ARG A 8 -23.47 -2.31 9.62
CA ARG A 8 -22.72 -2.20 10.85
C ARG A 8 -21.33 -2.78 10.62
N PRO A 9 -20.26 -2.12 11.09
CA PRO A 9 -18.93 -2.69 10.99
C PRO A 9 -18.92 -4.05 11.71
N GLU A 10 -18.44 -5.08 11.01
CA GLU A 10 -18.30 -6.40 11.61
C GLU A 10 -17.28 -6.34 12.75
N LEU A 11 -17.47 -7.15 13.79
CA LEU A 11 -16.54 -7.25 14.93
C LEU A 11 -15.10 -7.47 14.45
N PHE A 12 -14.92 -8.28 13.39
CA PHE A 12 -13.64 -8.49 12.72
C PHE A 12 -12.94 -7.18 12.30
N GLN A 13 -13.69 -6.26 11.69
CA GLN A 13 -13.13 -5.00 11.20
C GLN A 13 -12.66 -4.13 12.36
N ILE A 14 -13.46 -4.08 13.43
CA ILE A 14 -13.18 -3.31 14.64
C ILE A 14 -11.95 -3.88 15.36
N LEU A 15 -11.88 -5.20 15.56
CA LEU A 15 -10.77 -5.85 16.24
C LEU A 15 -9.44 -5.58 15.52
N LEU A 16 -9.44 -5.59 14.19
CA LEU A 16 -8.24 -5.31 13.42
C LEU A 16 -7.79 -3.84 13.47
N LEU A 17 -8.64 -2.88 13.87
CA LEU A 17 -8.19 -1.49 14.11
C LEU A 17 -7.19 -1.41 15.26
N TYR A 18 -7.24 -2.34 16.21
CA TYR A 18 -6.30 -2.44 17.32
C TYR A 18 -5.02 -3.18 16.95
N PHE A 19 -4.95 -3.79 15.76
CA PHE A 19 -3.78 -4.54 15.31
C PHE A 19 -2.48 -3.74 15.41
N PRO A 20 -2.37 -2.47 14.95
CA PRO A 20 -1.09 -1.75 14.98
C PRO A 20 -0.58 -1.54 16.40
N LEU A 21 -1.49 -1.23 17.33
CA LEU A 21 -1.15 -1.06 18.74
C LEU A 21 -0.71 -2.40 19.35
N ALA A 22 -1.50 -3.46 19.16
CA ALA A 22 -1.17 -4.78 19.69
C ALA A 22 0.16 -5.30 19.15
N PHE A 23 0.40 -5.13 17.84
CA PHE A 23 1.62 -5.54 17.16
C PHE A 23 2.87 -4.81 17.69
N LEU A 24 2.79 -3.48 17.85
CA LEU A 24 3.91 -2.68 18.35
C LEU A 24 4.17 -2.95 19.84
N SER A 25 3.11 -3.03 20.66
CA SER A 25 3.24 -3.33 22.09
C SER A 25 3.83 -4.71 22.33
N LEU A 26 3.35 -5.73 21.61
CA LEU A 26 3.86 -7.10 21.74
C LEU A 26 5.33 -7.19 21.31
N GLY A 27 5.69 -6.60 20.15
CA GLY A 27 7.08 -6.56 19.69
C GLY A 27 8.01 -5.87 20.70
N GLY A 28 7.55 -4.74 21.27
CA GLY A 28 8.26 -4.03 22.34
C GLY A 28 8.46 -4.90 23.58
N LEU A 29 7.40 -5.51 24.12
CA LEU A 29 7.50 -6.36 25.32
C LEU A 29 8.40 -7.57 25.12
N LEU A 30 8.34 -8.22 23.95
CA LEU A 30 9.20 -9.36 23.62
C LEU A 30 10.66 -8.92 23.46
N SER A 31 10.92 -7.72 22.93
CA SER A 31 12.29 -7.20 22.79
C SER A 31 13.00 -7.01 24.14
N LEU A 32 12.25 -6.75 25.21
CA LEU A 32 12.78 -6.56 26.57
C LEU A 32 13.24 -7.87 27.23
N GLN A 33 12.90 -9.03 26.65
CA GLN A 33 13.32 -10.33 27.17
C GLN A 33 14.77 -10.68 26.79
N PHE A 34 15.39 -9.90 25.90
CA PHE A 34 16.77 -10.11 25.50
C PHE A 34 17.74 -9.54 26.54
N GLN A 35 18.75 -10.33 26.92
CA GLN A 35 19.74 -9.94 27.92
C GLN A 35 20.60 -8.73 27.49
N SER A 36 20.79 -8.54 26.18
CA SER A 36 21.54 -7.41 25.64
C SER A 36 20.62 -6.42 24.92
N VAL A 37 20.92 -5.13 25.08
CA VAL A 37 20.22 -4.04 24.40
C VAL A 37 20.30 -4.22 22.87
N ALA A 38 21.48 -4.58 22.36
CA ALA A 38 21.68 -4.84 20.93
C ALA A 38 20.77 -5.98 20.43
N GLY A 39 20.65 -7.07 21.19
CA GLY A 39 19.76 -8.19 20.85
C GLY A 39 18.29 -7.75 20.80
N GLY A 40 17.83 -6.99 21.79
CA GLY A 40 16.48 -6.44 21.82
C GLY A 40 16.19 -5.52 20.63
N LEU A 41 17.12 -4.62 20.28
CA LEU A 41 16.99 -3.72 19.13
C LEU A 41 16.96 -4.48 17.80
N MET A 42 17.83 -5.48 17.62
CA MET A 42 17.81 -6.32 16.42
C MET A 42 16.51 -7.10 16.29
N PHE A 43 16.00 -7.66 17.39
CA PHE A 43 14.70 -8.33 17.42
C PHE A 43 13.58 -7.36 17.06
N ALA A 44 13.53 -6.18 17.68
CA ALA A 44 12.50 -5.18 17.40
C ALA A 44 12.54 -4.73 15.93
N ALA A 45 13.74 -4.56 15.35
CA ALA A 45 13.90 -4.23 13.93
C ALA A 45 13.41 -5.37 13.02
N ALA A 46 13.77 -6.62 13.31
CA ALA A 46 13.30 -7.78 12.56
C ALA A 46 11.78 -7.95 12.68
N TRP A 47 11.23 -7.80 13.89
CA TRP A 47 9.80 -7.81 14.17
C TRP A 47 9.09 -6.77 13.32
N LEU A 48 9.56 -5.52 13.33
CA LEU A 48 8.92 -4.44 12.61
C LEU A 48 9.03 -4.61 11.09
N TYR A 49 10.23 -4.86 10.56
CA TYR A 49 10.50 -4.80 9.12
C TYR A 49 10.33 -6.12 8.36
N LEU A 50 10.33 -7.28 9.03
CA LEU A 50 10.22 -8.59 8.37
C LEU A 50 8.88 -9.28 8.63
N LEU A 51 8.36 -9.24 9.86
CA LEU A 51 7.13 -9.97 10.19
C LEU A 51 5.93 -9.51 9.33
N PRO A 52 5.65 -8.21 9.15
CA PRO A 52 4.52 -7.76 8.34
C PRO A 52 4.62 -8.15 6.85
N PRO A 53 5.74 -7.93 6.13
CA PRO A 53 5.87 -8.41 4.76
C PRO A 53 5.72 -9.93 4.63
N VAL A 54 6.29 -10.70 5.57
CA VAL A 54 6.19 -12.17 5.54
C VAL A 54 4.74 -12.62 5.76
N THR A 55 4.05 -12.06 6.76
CA THR A 55 2.63 -12.31 6.98
C THR A 55 1.81 -11.93 5.74
N CYS A 56 2.12 -10.81 5.09
CA CYS A 56 1.48 -10.40 3.85
C CYS A 56 1.65 -11.45 2.75
N ARG A 57 2.88 -11.96 2.53
CA ARG A 57 3.16 -13.01 1.55
C ARG A 57 2.40 -14.30 1.82
N ILE A 58 2.36 -14.73 3.09
CA ILE A 58 1.62 -15.92 3.50
C ILE A 58 0.12 -15.72 3.23
N THR A 59 -0.45 -14.60 3.64
CA THR A 59 -1.87 -14.28 3.38
C THR A 59 -2.17 -14.26 1.88
N LEU A 60 -1.32 -13.64 1.07
CA LEU A 60 -1.50 -13.62 -0.38
C LEU A 60 -1.39 -15.01 -1.01
N ALA A 61 -0.51 -15.87 -0.49
CA ALA A 61 -0.38 -17.26 -0.96
C ALA A 61 -1.61 -18.12 -0.60
N LEU A 62 -2.16 -17.94 0.60
CA LEU A 62 -3.31 -18.71 1.09
C LEU A 62 -4.65 -18.22 0.55
N PHE A 63 -4.82 -16.91 0.40
CA PHE A 63 -6.10 -16.30 0.07
C PHE A 63 -6.15 -15.61 -1.30
N GLY A 64 -5.03 -15.53 -2.00
CA GLY A 64 -4.91 -14.80 -3.27
C GLY A 64 -4.81 -13.29 -3.08
N ARG A 65 -4.58 -12.58 -4.19
CA ARG A 65 -4.64 -11.11 -4.20
C ARG A 65 -6.10 -10.65 -4.18
N PRO A 66 -6.48 -9.68 -3.33
CA PRO A 66 -7.86 -9.19 -3.23
C PRO A 66 -8.21 -8.23 -4.37
N LEU A 67 -7.88 -8.58 -5.63
CA LEU A 67 -8.19 -7.74 -6.79
C LEU A 67 -9.70 -7.75 -7.04
N THR A 68 -10.29 -6.57 -7.16
CA THR A 68 -11.75 -6.42 -7.29
C THR A 68 -12.12 -5.06 -7.85
N ARG A 69 -13.33 -4.94 -8.42
CA ARG A 69 -13.90 -3.67 -8.87
C ARG A 69 -15.17 -3.27 -8.11
N ASP A 70 -15.70 -4.14 -7.26
CA ASP A 70 -17.05 -4.00 -6.71
C ASP A 70 -17.28 -4.81 -5.43
N SER A 71 -16.25 -5.03 -4.60
CA SER A 71 -16.45 -5.82 -3.38
C SER A 71 -17.07 -5.04 -2.24
N THR A 72 -18.06 -5.65 -1.61
CA THR A 72 -18.72 -5.17 -0.40
C THR A 72 -17.99 -5.65 0.86
N PRO A 73 -18.26 -5.08 2.05
CA PRO A 73 -17.63 -5.52 3.30
C PRO A 73 -17.83 -6.99 3.66
N GLN A 74 -18.87 -7.64 3.12
CA GLN A 74 -19.18 -9.05 3.36
C GLN A 74 -18.34 -10.00 2.48
N ASP A 75 -17.70 -9.47 1.44
CA ASP A 75 -16.94 -10.27 0.49
C ASP A 75 -15.57 -10.67 1.04
N ARG A 76 -15.10 -11.84 0.59
CA ARG A 76 -13.78 -12.35 1.00
C ARG A 76 -12.64 -11.42 0.60
N SER A 77 -12.69 -10.87 -0.61
CA SER A 77 -11.72 -9.89 -1.13
C SER A 77 -11.61 -8.67 -0.22
N PHE A 78 -12.74 -8.13 0.26
CA PHE A 78 -12.74 -7.03 1.22
C PHE A 78 -12.07 -7.42 2.53
N ARG A 79 -12.42 -8.57 3.12
CA ARG A 79 -11.82 -9.02 4.38
C ARG A 79 -10.30 -9.24 4.26
N VAL A 80 -9.85 -9.83 3.16
CA VAL A 80 -8.41 -10.02 2.88
C VAL A 80 -7.72 -8.67 2.69
N TRP A 81 -8.28 -7.76 1.90
CA TRP A 81 -7.75 -6.41 1.73
C TRP A 81 -7.68 -5.68 3.07
N TRP A 82 -8.74 -5.69 3.88
CA TRP A 82 -8.79 -5.01 5.17
C TRP A 82 -7.71 -5.52 6.12
N PHE A 83 -7.54 -6.84 6.23
CA PHE A 83 -6.46 -7.43 7.01
C PHE A 83 -5.08 -6.96 6.53
N LEU A 84 -4.81 -7.02 5.22
CA LEU A 84 -3.54 -6.58 4.65
C LEU A 84 -3.32 -5.06 4.80
N THR A 85 -4.39 -4.27 4.81
CA THR A 85 -4.32 -2.84 5.11
C THR A 85 -3.89 -2.61 6.55
N GLN A 86 -4.51 -3.29 7.52
CA GLN A 86 -4.15 -3.17 8.95
C GLN A 86 -2.71 -3.61 9.22
N LEU A 87 -2.22 -4.63 8.51
CA LEU A 87 -0.83 -5.10 8.59
C LEU A 87 0.20 -4.02 8.22
N GLN A 88 -0.18 -3.11 7.33
CA GLN A 88 0.67 -2.02 6.82
C GLN A 88 0.53 -0.72 7.62
N MET A 89 -0.45 -0.62 8.51
CA MET A 89 -0.77 0.62 9.21
C MET A 89 0.35 1.19 10.08
N PRO A 90 1.24 0.41 10.73
CA PRO A 90 2.39 0.99 11.43
C PRO A 90 3.23 1.89 10.51
N PHE A 91 3.47 1.46 9.27
CA PHE A 91 4.25 2.21 8.28
C PHE A 91 3.47 3.37 7.67
N ASN A 92 2.15 3.22 7.50
CA ASN A 92 1.30 4.33 7.02
C ASN A 92 1.14 5.44 8.06
N ARG A 93 1.16 5.13 9.36
CA ARG A 93 1.01 6.12 10.44
C ARG A 93 2.32 6.74 10.89
N ILE A 94 3.42 5.98 10.84
CA ILE A 94 4.74 6.42 11.31
C ILE A 94 5.67 6.53 10.10
N GLY A 95 5.55 7.64 9.36
CA GLY A 95 6.30 7.85 8.11
C GLY A 95 7.82 7.74 8.26
N LEU A 96 8.36 8.05 9.44
CA LEU A 96 9.79 7.92 9.75
C LEU A 96 10.33 6.51 9.46
N LEU A 97 9.51 5.46 9.68
CA LEU A 97 9.94 4.08 9.45
C LEU A 97 10.34 3.83 7.99
N GLU A 98 9.61 4.40 7.04
CA GLU A 98 9.94 4.26 5.64
C GLU A 98 11.06 5.21 5.20
N GLU A 99 11.10 6.42 5.74
CA GLU A 99 12.17 7.38 5.44
C GLU A 99 13.54 6.82 5.82
N LEU A 100 13.65 6.07 6.93
CA LEU A 100 14.88 5.39 7.32
C LEU A 100 15.36 4.40 6.25
N LEU A 101 14.43 3.67 5.61
CA LEU A 101 14.77 2.74 4.52
C LEU A 101 15.22 3.48 3.25
N ARG A 102 14.73 4.71 3.02
CA ARG A 102 15.10 5.53 1.85
C ARG A 102 16.49 6.16 1.97
N LEU A 103 17.09 6.19 3.16
CA LEU A 103 18.47 6.65 3.36
C LEU A 103 19.50 5.74 2.68
N VAL A 104 19.19 4.45 2.54
CA VAL A 104 20.06 3.48 1.89
C VAL A 104 19.55 3.23 0.46
N PRO A 105 20.35 3.55 -0.58
CA PRO A 105 19.95 3.34 -1.96
C PRO A 105 19.50 1.90 -2.23
N GLY A 106 18.34 1.75 -2.86
CA GLY A 106 17.75 0.44 -3.21
C GLY A 106 17.09 -0.32 -2.07
N LEU A 107 17.41 -0.04 -0.80
CA LEU A 107 16.86 -0.77 0.35
C LEU A 107 15.33 -0.66 0.43
N TYR A 108 14.79 0.54 0.24
CA TYR A 108 13.34 0.74 0.24
C TYR A 108 12.64 -0.07 -0.86
N GLY A 109 13.17 -0.06 -2.09
CA GLY A 109 12.61 -0.85 -3.20
C GLY A 109 12.68 -2.37 -2.97
N SER A 110 13.80 -2.85 -2.40
CA SER A 110 13.95 -4.24 -1.99
C SER A 110 12.99 -4.62 -0.87
N TRP A 111 12.80 -3.75 0.13
CA TRP A 111 11.84 -3.97 1.21
C TRP A 111 10.40 -4.00 0.69
N LEU A 112 10.02 -3.10 -0.22
CA LEU A 112 8.73 -3.16 -0.91
C LEU A 112 8.56 -4.49 -1.65
N THR A 113 9.62 -5.05 -2.22
CA THR A 113 9.56 -6.35 -2.88
C THR A 113 9.26 -7.47 -1.88
N LEU A 114 9.72 -7.40 -0.63
CA LEU A 114 9.34 -8.38 0.41
C LEU A 114 7.81 -8.44 0.60
N TRP A 115 7.11 -7.31 0.50
CA TRP A 115 5.65 -7.26 0.63
C TRP A 115 4.88 -7.94 -0.50
N GLY A 116 5.46 -8.16 -1.68
CA GLY A 116 4.71 -8.67 -2.84
C GLY A 116 4.78 -7.81 -4.09
N SER A 117 5.36 -6.61 -3.97
CA SER A 117 5.51 -5.68 -5.09
C SER A 117 6.54 -6.16 -6.11
N ARG A 118 6.54 -5.53 -7.28
CA ARG A 118 7.59 -5.62 -8.30
C ARG A 118 8.26 -4.26 -8.44
N VAL A 119 9.16 -3.93 -7.51
CA VAL A 119 9.82 -2.62 -7.47
C VAL A 119 11.31 -2.78 -7.76
N SER A 120 11.81 -2.00 -8.71
CA SER A 120 13.23 -1.96 -9.01
C SER A 120 14.02 -1.29 -7.88
N PRO A 121 15.16 -1.86 -7.44
CA PRO A 121 16.07 -1.17 -6.50
C PRO A 121 16.71 0.09 -7.12
N PHE A 122 16.57 0.29 -8.44
CA PHE A 122 17.08 1.44 -9.18
C PHE A 122 15.98 2.47 -9.52
N SER A 123 14.86 2.44 -8.80
CA SER A 123 13.87 3.51 -8.81
C SER A 123 14.20 4.54 -7.71
N PHE A 124 13.92 5.81 -7.98
CA PHE A 124 14.14 6.89 -7.03
C PHE A 124 12.85 7.19 -6.26
N TRP A 125 12.98 7.31 -4.94
CA TRP A 125 11.90 7.64 -4.03
C TRP A 125 12.27 8.88 -3.22
N ALA A 126 11.54 9.96 -3.43
CA ALA A 126 11.63 11.14 -2.58
C ALA A 126 10.98 10.90 -1.21
N ARG A 127 10.96 11.95 -0.39
CA ARG A 127 10.36 11.92 0.95
C ARG A 127 8.83 11.97 0.90
N ASP A 128 8.22 11.53 2.00
CA ASP A 128 6.78 11.74 2.30
C ASP A 128 5.85 11.10 1.27
N ILE A 129 6.23 9.92 0.75
CA ILE A 129 5.42 9.16 -0.19
C ILE A 129 4.44 8.28 0.58
N LEU A 130 3.17 8.34 0.21
CA LEU A 130 2.14 7.47 0.77
C LEU A 130 1.88 6.29 -0.15
N ILE A 131 2.03 5.06 0.36
CA ILE A 131 1.68 3.82 -0.34
C ILE A 131 0.69 3.04 0.52
N SER A 132 -0.56 2.88 0.07
CA SER A 132 -1.57 2.16 0.86
C SER A 132 -1.46 0.64 0.71
N GLU A 133 -1.20 0.13 -0.51
CA GLU A 133 -1.04 -1.30 -0.80
C GLU A 133 0.31 -1.59 -1.44
N ARG A 134 1.32 -1.83 -0.62
CA ARG A 134 2.68 -2.13 -1.07
C ARG A 134 2.70 -3.34 -2.00
N TYR A 135 1.94 -4.38 -1.69
CA TYR A 135 1.88 -5.62 -2.48
C TYR A 135 1.24 -5.49 -3.87
N LEU A 136 0.65 -4.32 -4.21
CA LEU A 136 0.01 -4.03 -5.49
C LEU A 136 0.82 -3.09 -6.38
N LEU A 137 2.07 -2.83 -6.02
CA LEU A 137 2.89 -1.86 -6.73
C LEU A 137 3.82 -2.54 -7.75
N THR A 138 3.89 -1.97 -8.94
CA THR A 138 4.91 -2.27 -9.94
C THR A 138 5.62 -0.97 -10.31
N VAL A 139 6.92 -0.90 -10.06
CA VAL A 139 7.75 0.28 -10.34
C VAL A 139 9.02 -0.20 -11.01
N GLU A 140 9.22 0.22 -12.25
CA GLU A 140 10.34 -0.23 -13.05
C GLU A 140 11.60 0.62 -12.83
N LYS A 141 12.70 0.16 -13.44
CA LYS A 141 14.01 0.81 -13.33
C LYS A 141 13.96 2.26 -13.84
N GLY A 142 14.64 3.16 -13.14
CA GLY A 142 14.75 4.56 -13.54
C GLY A 142 13.50 5.40 -13.28
N ALA A 143 12.42 4.81 -12.77
CA ALA A 143 11.24 5.57 -12.37
C ALA A 143 11.58 6.53 -11.22
N VAL A 144 10.98 7.73 -11.24
CA VAL A 144 11.18 8.78 -10.24
C VAL A 144 9.86 9.10 -9.59
N ILE A 145 9.76 8.89 -8.29
CA ILE A 145 8.58 9.26 -7.50
C ILE A 145 8.96 10.46 -6.65
N ALA A 146 8.48 11.65 -7.04
CA ALA A 146 8.77 12.88 -6.33
C ALA A 146 8.00 12.99 -5.01
N SER A 147 8.33 14.00 -4.21
CA SER A 147 7.84 14.12 -2.84
C SER A 147 6.31 14.21 -2.78
N GLN A 148 5.74 13.69 -1.68
CA GLN A 148 4.31 13.81 -1.38
C GLN A 148 3.38 13.12 -2.40
N CYS A 149 3.91 12.16 -3.17
CA CYS A 149 3.07 11.37 -4.06
C CYS A 149 2.18 10.41 -3.27
N GLY A 150 0.93 10.26 -3.73
CA GLY A 150 -0.02 9.28 -3.19
C GLY A 150 -0.23 8.10 -4.15
N LEU A 151 0.12 6.90 -3.73
CA LEU A 151 -0.04 5.66 -4.49
C LEU A 151 -1.09 4.78 -3.78
N ALA A 152 -2.34 4.90 -4.22
CA ALA A 152 -3.49 4.24 -3.62
C ALA A 152 -3.96 3.04 -4.44
N GLY A 153 -3.62 1.82 -4.02
CA GLY A 153 -4.03 0.58 -4.69
C GLY A 153 -5.50 0.22 -4.50
N HIS A 154 -6.27 1.06 -3.81
CA HIS A 154 -7.70 0.90 -3.59
C HIS A 154 -8.47 2.23 -3.64
N VAL A 155 -9.78 2.14 -3.80
CA VAL A 155 -10.74 3.21 -3.50
C VAL A 155 -12.03 2.59 -2.96
N VAL A 156 -12.71 3.30 -2.06
CA VAL A 156 -14.06 2.96 -1.63
C VAL A 156 -15.02 3.99 -2.23
N THR A 157 -16.01 3.52 -2.96
CA THR A 157 -17.05 4.34 -3.59
C THR A 157 -18.42 4.01 -3.01
N LEU A 158 -19.36 4.93 -3.09
CA LEU A 158 -20.76 4.69 -2.74
C LEU A 158 -21.57 4.45 -4.02
N ASP A 159 -22.46 3.46 -4.01
CA ASP A 159 -23.48 3.33 -5.05
C ASP A 159 -24.66 4.28 -4.83
N GLU A 160 -25.60 4.32 -5.77
CA GLU A 160 -26.82 5.15 -5.69
C GLU A 160 -27.69 4.83 -4.47
N ARG A 161 -27.51 3.65 -3.86
CA ARG A 161 -28.23 3.19 -2.67
C ARG A 161 -27.44 3.45 -1.38
N GLY A 162 -26.25 4.04 -1.47
CA GLY A 162 -25.37 4.34 -0.34
C GLY A 162 -24.58 3.15 0.20
N ASN A 163 -24.45 2.05 -0.55
CA ASN A 163 -23.59 0.93 -0.16
C ASN A 163 -22.14 1.22 -0.53
N HIS A 164 -21.20 0.76 0.31
CA HIS A 164 -19.77 0.87 0.05
C HIS A 164 -19.30 -0.24 -0.89
N HIS A 165 -18.58 0.16 -1.93
CA HIS A 165 -17.96 -0.73 -2.91
C HIS A 165 -16.46 -0.46 -2.95
N LEU A 166 -15.69 -1.50 -2.73
CA LEU A 166 -14.24 -1.50 -2.75
C LEU A 166 -13.75 -1.87 -4.15
N GLN A 167 -12.87 -1.05 -4.71
CA GLN A 167 -12.08 -1.35 -5.89
C GLN A 167 -10.63 -1.49 -5.47
N VAL A 168 -9.96 -2.56 -5.90
CA VAL A 168 -8.55 -2.83 -5.60
C VAL A 168 -7.87 -3.31 -6.87
N ALA A 169 -6.84 -2.59 -7.30
CA ALA A 169 -6.10 -2.96 -8.51
C ALA A 169 -4.66 -2.46 -8.47
N PRO A 170 -3.72 -3.16 -9.15
CA PRO A 170 -2.32 -2.77 -9.17
C PRO A 170 -2.06 -1.38 -9.73
N ILE A 171 -1.03 -0.72 -9.22
CA ILE A 171 -0.49 0.52 -9.78
C ILE A 171 0.80 0.16 -10.54
N VAL A 172 0.96 0.75 -11.72
CA VAL A 172 2.13 0.51 -12.58
C VAL A 172 2.82 1.83 -12.92
N ILE A 173 4.10 1.93 -12.62
CA ILE A 173 4.99 3.03 -13.02
C ILE A 173 6.10 2.40 -13.86
N GLU A 174 6.04 2.62 -15.17
CA GLU A 174 6.94 1.98 -16.12
C GLU A 174 8.34 2.63 -16.16
N TYR A 175 9.22 2.01 -16.94
CA TYR A 175 10.63 2.37 -17.07
C TYR A 175 10.81 3.87 -17.30
N GLY A 176 11.63 4.51 -16.45
CA GLY A 176 11.95 5.93 -16.58
C GLY A 176 10.79 6.90 -16.39
N ALA A 177 9.59 6.43 -16.02
CA ALA A 177 8.43 7.30 -15.81
C ALA A 177 8.62 8.17 -14.55
N MET A 178 8.09 9.38 -14.58
CA MET A 178 8.24 10.35 -13.50
C MET A 178 6.89 10.79 -12.94
N LEU A 179 6.76 10.76 -11.62
CA LEU A 179 5.64 11.34 -10.89
C LEU A 179 6.07 12.68 -10.31
N GLY A 180 5.44 13.77 -10.74
CA GLY A 180 5.68 15.10 -10.20
C GLY A 180 5.23 15.21 -8.73
N ILE A 181 5.76 16.21 -8.02
CA ILE A 181 5.47 16.45 -6.59
C ILE A 181 3.96 16.51 -6.36
N ARG A 182 3.46 15.88 -5.29
CA ARG A 182 2.04 15.84 -4.92
C ARG A 182 1.10 15.25 -6.00
N SER A 183 1.63 14.54 -6.98
CA SER A 183 0.80 13.77 -7.91
C SER A 183 0.33 12.48 -7.24
N GLY A 184 -0.60 11.77 -7.88
CA GLY A 184 -1.05 10.50 -7.31
C GLY A 184 -1.82 9.61 -8.27
N LEU A 185 -1.86 8.34 -7.89
CA LEU A 185 -2.37 7.24 -8.69
C LEU A 185 -3.40 6.47 -7.86
N GLY A 186 -4.60 6.30 -8.40
CA GLY A 186 -5.62 5.41 -7.85
C GLY A 186 -5.46 3.95 -8.32
N PRO A 187 -6.37 3.06 -7.90
CA PRO A 187 -6.31 1.64 -8.26
C PRO A 187 -6.34 1.44 -9.77
N GLY A 188 -5.48 0.55 -10.28
CA GLY A 188 -5.43 0.22 -11.71
C GLY A 188 -4.79 1.31 -12.57
N CYS A 189 -4.20 2.34 -11.98
CA CYS A 189 -3.54 3.39 -12.74
C CYS A 189 -2.18 2.95 -13.28
N LYS A 190 -1.81 3.54 -14.41
CA LYS A 190 -0.52 3.33 -15.05
C LYS A 190 0.09 4.63 -15.55
N VAL A 191 1.39 4.82 -15.38
CA VAL A 191 2.16 5.87 -16.07
C VAL A 191 3.13 5.20 -17.01
N ALA A 192 3.03 5.52 -18.30
CA ALA A 192 3.77 4.84 -19.35
C ALA A 192 5.27 5.19 -19.34
N ALA A 193 6.08 4.35 -19.97
CA ALA A 193 7.53 4.50 -19.96
C ALA A 193 7.98 5.87 -20.48
N GLY A 194 8.92 6.50 -19.77
CA GLY A 194 9.47 7.82 -20.11
C GLY A 194 8.51 9.00 -19.96
N GLU A 195 7.25 8.78 -19.58
CA GLU A 195 6.28 9.85 -19.39
C GLU A 195 6.45 10.55 -18.04
N MET A 196 6.02 11.82 -17.99
CA MET A 196 5.95 12.60 -16.76
C MET A 196 4.50 12.92 -16.41
N LEU A 197 4.02 12.42 -15.27
CA LEU A 197 2.80 12.89 -14.66
C LEU A 197 3.06 14.24 -13.99
N PRO A 198 2.36 15.33 -14.39
CA PRO A 198 2.63 16.66 -13.83
C PRO A 198 2.39 16.72 -12.31
N ALA A 199 3.09 17.65 -11.65
CA ALA A 199 2.90 17.91 -10.22
C ALA A 199 1.42 18.21 -9.88
N GLY A 200 0.96 17.73 -8.72
CA GLY A 200 -0.41 17.90 -8.25
C GLY A 200 -1.48 17.12 -9.02
N ARG A 201 -1.11 16.38 -10.08
CA ARG A 201 -2.08 15.63 -10.88
C ARG A 201 -2.47 14.32 -10.20
N MET A 202 -3.76 14.13 -9.98
CA MET A 202 -4.33 12.86 -9.51
C MET A 202 -4.96 12.10 -10.68
N LEU A 203 -4.54 10.85 -10.90
CA LEU A 203 -5.21 9.95 -11.85
C LEU A 203 -6.34 9.20 -11.16
N PRO A 204 -7.58 9.26 -11.70
CA PRO A 204 -8.68 8.47 -11.17
C PRO A 204 -8.49 6.98 -11.48
N PRO A 205 -9.20 6.07 -10.79
CA PRO A 205 -9.11 4.64 -11.01
C PRO A 205 -9.09 4.23 -12.49
N PHE A 206 -8.28 3.21 -12.82
CA PHE A 206 -8.17 2.60 -14.15
C PHE A 206 -7.80 3.58 -15.27
N THR A 207 -6.95 4.56 -14.94
CA THR A 207 -6.48 5.58 -15.87
C THR A 207 -4.99 5.43 -16.18
N CYS A 208 -4.65 5.59 -17.45
CA CYS A 208 -3.30 5.54 -17.97
C CYS A 208 -2.84 6.95 -18.33
N TRP A 209 -1.63 7.34 -17.94
CA TRP A 209 -0.96 8.54 -18.45
C TRP A 209 0.03 8.15 -19.54
N LYS A 210 -0.20 8.66 -20.75
CA LYS A 210 0.57 8.35 -21.95
C LYS A 210 0.42 9.51 -22.95
N ASP A 211 1.44 9.77 -23.76
CA ASP A 211 1.42 10.80 -24.80
C ASP A 211 1.08 12.19 -24.21
N GLY A 212 1.57 12.47 -22.99
CA GLY A 212 1.32 13.71 -22.26
C GLY A 212 -0.13 13.93 -21.80
N ARG A 213 -0.99 12.91 -21.83
CA ARG A 213 -2.41 13.03 -21.47
C ARG A 213 -2.99 11.77 -20.82
N LYS A 214 -4.23 11.91 -20.36
CA LYS A 214 -5.00 10.85 -19.71
C LYS A 214 -5.72 9.97 -20.75
N HIS A 215 -5.61 8.66 -20.57
CA HIS A 215 -6.26 7.59 -21.34
C HIS A 215 -6.99 6.62 -20.41
N LYS A 216 -7.98 5.89 -20.91
CA LYS A 216 -8.55 4.74 -20.19
C LYS A 216 -7.57 3.56 -20.29
N CYS A 217 -7.23 2.92 -19.17
CA CYS A 217 -6.42 1.70 -19.24
C CYS A 217 -7.23 0.54 -19.82
N ALA A 218 -6.60 -0.29 -20.66
CA ALA A 218 -7.14 -1.60 -20.97
C ALA A 218 -7.20 -2.40 -19.66
N GLY A 219 -8.39 -2.95 -19.38
CA GLY A 219 -8.72 -3.60 -18.12
C GLY A 219 -8.06 -4.94 -17.93
#